data_AF-A0A936E6M5-F1
#
_entry.id   AF-A0A936E6M5-F1
#
_cell.length_a   1.000
_cell.length_b   1.000
_cell.length_c   1.000
_cell.angle_alpha   90.00
_cell.angle_beta   90.00
_cell.angle_gamma   90.00
#
_symmetry.space_group_name_H-M   'P 1'
#
loop_
_entity.id
_entity.type
_entity.pdbx_description
1 polymer ?
#
loop_
_entity_poly.entity_id
_entity_poly.type
_entity_poly.pdbx_seq_one_letter_code
_entity_poly.pdbx_strand_id
1 'polypeptide(L)'
;MTKNTKSTTGASGEAISPRPVSAHVGVAALERGLALLCVLDAREGLSLSEAARRAAINKTTAFRLMRSLERHGFVERGEDDRYRFGARLLGFGSRRAARG
;
A
#
# COMPACT_ATOMS: atom_id res chain seq x y z
N MET A 1 60.91 29.90 21.92
CA MET A 1 59.79 30.86 22.12
C MET A 1 59.61 31.60 20.80
N THR A 2 58.45 31.72 20.17
CA THR A 2 57.06 31.55 20.63
C THR A 2 56.24 31.17 19.40
N LYS A 3 55.39 30.15 19.58
CA LYS A 3 54.42 29.66 18.59
C LYS A 3 53.25 30.64 18.55
N ASN A 4 52.82 31.11 17.39
CA ASN A 4 51.59 31.89 17.26
C ASN A 4 50.44 31.05 16.67
N THR A 5 49.59 30.58 17.58
CA THR A 5 48.10 30.58 17.55
C THR A 5 47.38 30.33 16.21
N LYS A 6 46.80 29.13 16.02
CA LYS A 6 45.38 28.76 16.30
C LYS A 6 44.33 29.41 15.38
N SER A 7 43.69 28.52 14.61
CA SER A 7 42.24 28.42 14.35
C SER A 7 41.60 29.59 13.58
N THR A 8 40.93 29.36 12.45
CA THR A 8 39.62 28.69 12.47
C THR A 8 39.29 28.04 11.13
N THR A 9 38.99 26.75 11.24
CA THR A 9 38.53 25.80 10.23
C THR A 9 37.04 26.01 9.93
N GLY A 10 36.67 25.90 8.65
CA GLY A 10 35.46 25.18 8.24
C GLY A 10 34.16 25.98 8.20
N ALA A 11 34.03 26.90 7.25
CA ALA A 11 32.74 27.25 6.69
C ALA A 11 32.41 26.23 5.58
N SER A 12 31.68 25.17 5.92
CA SER A 12 30.95 24.36 4.95
C SER A 12 29.49 24.43 5.35
N GLY A 13 28.74 25.20 4.57
CA GLY A 13 27.32 25.45 4.79
C GLY A 13 26.56 24.14 4.90
N GLU A 14 25.93 23.96 6.06
CA GLU A 14 24.93 22.93 6.28
C GLU A 14 23.69 23.32 5.46
N ALA A 15 23.64 22.84 4.22
CA ALA A 15 22.44 22.88 3.41
C ALA A 15 21.37 22.07 4.13
N ILE A 16 20.44 22.77 4.79
CA ILE A 16 19.22 22.19 5.33
C ILE A 16 18.41 21.72 4.11
N SER A 17 18.71 20.50 3.65
CA SER A 17 17.89 19.83 2.65
C SER A 17 16.50 19.67 3.27
N PRO A 18 15.42 20.12 2.61
CA PRO A 18 14.08 19.96 3.15
C PRO A 18 13.85 18.46 3.34
N ARG A 19 13.79 18.03 4.61
CA ARG A 19 13.38 16.68 4.97
C ARG A 19 11.98 16.52 4.37
N PRO A 20 11.75 15.59 3.43
CA PRO A 20 10.46 15.52 2.77
C PRO A 20 9.40 15.34 3.85
N VAL A 21 8.48 16.30 3.91
CA VAL A 21 7.26 16.21 4.71
C VAL A 21 6.41 15.09 4.12
N SER A 22 6.74 13.84 4.43
CA SER A 22 5.87 12.73 4.07
C SER A 22 4.72 12.68 5.08
N ALA A 23 3.87 13.70 5.02
CA ALA A 23 2.55 13.67 5.62
C ALA A 23 1.67 12.72 4.80
N HIS A 24 1.93 11.42 4.90
CA HIS A 24 0.87 10.45 4.68
C HIS A 24 -0.05 10.52 5.90
N VAL A 25 -1.10 11.33 5.79
CA VAL A 25 -2.21 11.40 6.77
C VAL A 25 -3.03 10.10 6.79
N GLY A 26 -2.73 9.15 5.89
CA GLY A 26 -3.41 7.86 5.77
C GLY A 26 -2.72 6.69 6.48
N VAL A 27 -3.51 5.69 6.87
CA VAL A 27 -3.01 4.42 7.39
C VAL A 27 -2.42 3.61 6.24
N ALA A 28 -1.09 3.51 6.17
CA ALA A 28 -0.40 2.86 5.06
C ALA A 28 -0.79 1.39 4.82
N ALA A 29 -1.32 0.68 5.82
CA ALA A 29 -1.87 -0.66 5.64
C ALA A 29 -3.22 -0.65 4.91
N LEU A 30 -4.06 0.36 5.18
CA LEU A 30 -5.35 0.55 4.51
C LEU A 30 -5.15 0.92 3.05
N GLU A 31 -4.27 1.89 2.76
CA GLU A 31 -3.93 2.29 1.38
C GLU A 31 -3.48 1.09 0.54
N ARG A 32 -2.63 0.24 1.10
CA ARG A 32 -2.18 -1.00 0.44
C ARG A 32 -3.32 -2.01 0.25
N GLY A 33 -4.22 -2.13 1.23
CA GLY A 33 -5.41 -2.97 1.11
C GLY A 33 -6.33 -2.50 -0.01
N LEU A 34 -6.55 -1.19 -0.11
CA LEU A 34 -7.34 -0.57 -1.18
C LEU A 34 -6.66 -0.76 -2.54
N ALA A 35 -5.35 -0.58 -2.64
CA ALA A 35 -4.60 -0.84 -3.87
C ALA A 35 -4.77 -2.29 -4.36
N LEU A 36 -4.77 -3.27 -3.44
CA LEU A 36 -5.04 -4.68 -3.80
C LEU A 36 -6.46 -4.89 -4.34
N LEU A 37 -7.46 -4.23 -3.76
CA LEU A 37 -8.84 -4.25 -4.27
C LEU A 37 -8.96 -3.60 -5.65
N CYS A 38 -8.23 -2.53 -5.92
CA CYS A 38 -8.26 -1.84 -7.21
C CYS A 38 -7.66 -2.66 -8.35
N VAL A 39 -6.69 -3.54 -8.06
CA VAL A 39 -6.04 -4.38 -9.10
C VAL A 39 -6.73 -5.72 -9.33
N LEU A 40 -7.67 -6.09 -8.46
CA LEU A 40 -8.41 -7.34 -8.54
C LEU A 40 -9.28 -7.38 -9.81
N ASP A 41 -9.22 -8.50 -10.51
CA ASP A 41 -10.04 -8.75 -11.70
C ASP A 41 -11.38 -9.36 -11.29
N ALA A 42 -12.47 -8.80 -11.80
CA ALA A 42 -13.82 -9.24 -11.46
C ALA A 42 -14.23 -10.58 -12.10
N ARG A 43 -13.61 -10.99 -13.23
CA ARG A 43 -13.99 -12.20 -13.96
C ARG A 43 -13.02 -13.35 -13.74
N GLU A 44 -11.73 -13.10 -13.87
CA GLU A 44 -10.73 -14.18 -13.86
C GLU A 44 -10.12 -14.42 -12.47
N GLY A 45 -10.14 -13.39 -11.61
CA GLY A 45 -9.42 -13.39 -10.34
C GLY A 45 -7.90 -13.36 -10.52
N LEU A 46 -7.15 -13.17 -9.42
CA LEU A 46 -5.69 -13.08 -9.44
C LEU A 46 -5.06 -13.99 -8.40
N SER A 47 -3.95 -14.64 -8.77
CA SER A 47 -3.08 -15.25 -7.77
C SER A 47 -2.48 -14.19 -6.84
N LEU A 48 -2.05 -14.61 -5.64
CA LEU A 48 -1.38 -13.73 -4.69
C LEU A 48 -0.17 -13.00 -5.30
N SER A 49 0.60 -13.71 -6.12
CA SER A 49 1.82 -13.18 -6.74
C SER A 49 1.51 -12.13 -7.81
N GLU A 50 0.41 -12.27 -8.55
CA GLU A 50 -0.05 -11.28 -9.52
C GLU A 50 -0.60 -10.04 -8.83
N ALA A 51 -1.44 -10.22 -7.80
CA ALA A 51 -1.99 -9.11 -7.02
C ALA A 51 -0.87 -8.28 -6.36
N ALA A 52 0.11 -8.93 -5.73
CA ALA A 52 1.27 -8.27 -5.13
C ALA A 52 2.05 -7.44 -6.16
N ARG A 53 2.29 -8.00 -7.35
CA ARG A 53 3.04 -7.35 -8.42
C ARG A 53 2.30 -6.15 -9.00
N ARG A 54 1.00 -6.31 -9.29
CA ARG A 54 0.16 -5.24 -9.84
C ARG A 54 -0.05 -4.10 -8.84
N ALA A 55 -0.17 -4.40 -7.55
CA ALA A 55 -0.32 -3.40 -6.51
C ALA A 55 1.00 -2.81 -6.02
N ALA A 56 2.15 -3.25 -6.56
CA ALA A 56 3.50 -2.85 -6.13
C ALA A 56 3.75 -3.04 -4.62
N ILE A 57 3.25 -4.14 -4.05
CA ILE A 57 3.38 -4.49 -2.62
C ILE A 57 4.18 -5.79 -2.50
N ASN A 58 5.00 -5.91 -1.45
CA ASN A 58 5.71 -7.17 -1.20
C ASN A 58 4.72 -8.34 -0.93
N LYS A 59 5.14 -9.57 -1.25
CA LYS A 59 4.26 -10.75 -1.19
C LYS A 59 3.74 -11.04 0.22
N THR A 60 4.56 -10.84 1.26
CA THR A 60 4.18 -11.07 2.66
C THR A 60 3.09 -10.11 3.13
N THR A 61 3.22 -8.83 2.82
CA THR A 61 2.23 -7.79 3.13
C THR A 61 0.97 -8.02 2.33
N ALA A 62 1.07 -8.32 1.04
CA ALA A 62 -0.07 -8.67 0.20
C ALA A 62 -0.83 -9.87 0.77
N PHE A 63 -0.13 -10.90 1.23
CA PHE A 63 -0.75 -12.08 1.85
C PHE A 63 -1.53 -11.72 3.12
N ARG A 64 -0.93 -10.95 4.02
CA ARG A 64 -1.58 -10.51 5.26
C ARG A 64 -2.81 -9.65 4.99
N LEU A 65 -2.74 -8.77 4.00
CA LEU A 65 -3.85 -7.90 3.61
C LEU A 65 -4.96 -8.69 2.93
N MET A 66 -4.65 -9.58 1.98
CA MET A 66 -5.62 -10.45 1.32
C MET A 66 -6.36 -11.33 2.34
N ARG A 67 -5.65 -11.92 3.30
CA ARG A 67 -6.28 -12.70 4.38
C ARG A 67 -7.23 -11.86 5.23
N SER A 68 -6.88 -10.61 5.51
CA SER A 68 -7.79 -9.70 6.22
C SER A 68 -9.02 -9.34 5.37
N LEU A 69 -8.81 -9.01 4.10
CA LEU A 69 -9.90 -8.72 3.16
C LEU A 69 -10.86 -9.91 3.00
N GLU A 70 -10.31 -11.12 2.95
CA GLU A 70 -11.06 -12.38 2.86
C GLU A 70 -11.91 -12.62 4.11
N ARG A 71 -11.31 -12.47 5.30
CA ARG A 71 -12.03 -12.56 6.58
C ARG A 71 -13.18 -11.58 6.70
N HIS A 72 -13.08 -10.42 6.05
CA HIS A 72 -14.15 -9.41 6.05
C HIS A 72 -15.12 -9.55 4.87
N GLY A 73 -14.92 -10.52 3.98
CA GLY A 73 -15.78 -10.83 2.83
C GLY A 73 -15.62 -9.89 1.64
N PHE A 74 -14.56 -9.08 1.60
CA PHE A 74 -14.26 -8.20 0.47
C PHE A 74 -13.63 -8.93 -0.72
N VAL A 75 -12.90 -10.01 -0.44
CA VAL A 75 -12.35 -10.91 -1.44
C VAL A 75 -12.70 -12.34 -1.06
N GLU A 76 -12.64 -13.24 -2.04
CA GLU A 76 -12.79 -14.68 -1.85
C GLU A 76 -11.67 -15.39 -2.60
N ARG A 77 -11.17 -16.49 -2.02
CA ARG A 77 -10.15 -17.33 -2.65
C ARG A 77 -10.84 -18.58 -3.21
N GLY A 78 -10.79 -18.74 -4.52
CA GLY A 78 -11.33 -19.91 -5.20
C GLY A 78 -10.47 -21.15 -4.99
N GLU A 79 -11.00 -22.31 -5.39
CA GLU A 79 -10.28 -23.59 -5.38
C GLU A 79 -9.03 -23.57 -6.27
N ASP A 80 -9.01 -22.67 -7.25
CA ASP A 80 -7.89 -22.41 -8.17
C ASP A 80 -6.78 -21.52 -7.58
N ASP A 81 -6.84 -21.22 -6.28
CA ASP A 81 -5.90 -20.32 -5.59
C ASP A 81 -5.88 -18.89 -6.16
N ARG A 82 -7.00 -18.46 -6.75
CA ARG A 82 -7.18 -17.10 -7.27
C ARG A 82 -8.15 -16.32 -6.40
N TYR A 83 -7.77 -15.08 -6.12
CA TYR A 83 -8.58 -14.11 -5.39
C TYR A 83 -9.55 -13.41 -6.34
N ARG A 84 -10.82 -13.33 -5.97
CA ARG A 84 -11.89 -12.61 -6.67
C ARG A 84 -12.58 -11.66 -5.69
N PHE A 85 -13.45 -10.78 -6.20
CA PHE A 85 -14.27 -9.93 -5.34
C PHE A 85 -15.27 -10.77 -4.55
N GLY A 86 -15.31 -10.58 -3.23
CA GLY A 86 -16.25 -11.29 -2.37
C GLY A 86 -17.65 -10.68 -2.41
N ALA A 87 -18.63 -11.47 -1.98
CA ALA A 87 -20.05 -11.10 -1.99
C ALA A 87 -20.37 -9.76 -1.30
N ARG A 88 -19.57 -9.35 -0.29
CA ARG A 88 -19.77 -8.07 0.41
C ARG A 88 -19.56 -6.88 -0.53
N LEU A 89 -18.61 -6.96 -1.45
CA LEU A 89 -18.35 -5.89 -2.42
C LEU A 89 -19.47 -5.82 -3.48
N LEU A 90 -19.91 -6.98 -3.97
CA LEU A 90 -21.03 -7.08 -4.92
C LEU A 90 -22.34 -6.54 -4.32
N GLY A 91 -22.58 -6.78 -3.02
CA GLY A 91 -23.72 -6.24 -2.28
C GLY A 91 -23.69 -4.73 -2.00
N PHE A 92 -22.59 -4.02 -2.29
CA PHE A 92 -22.56 -2.55 -2.26
C PHE A 92 -22.98 -1.94 -3.61
N GLY A 93 -22.68 -2.59 -4.73
CA GLY A 93 -23.06 -2.11 -6.07
C GLY A 93 -24.59 -2.04 -6.27
N SER A 94 -25.30 -3.05 -5.77
CA SER A 94 -26.76 -3.12 -5.84
C SER A 94 -27.48 -2.07 -4.99
N ARG A 95 -26.84 -1.56 -3.92
CA ARG A 95 -27.42 -0.52 -3.05
C ARG A 95 -27.35 0.90 -3.62
N ARG A 96 -26.47 1.17 -4.59
CA ARG A 96 -26.46 2.43 -5.36
C ARG A 96 -27.21 2.35 -6.69
N ALA A 97 -27.33 1.17 -7.30
CA ALA A 97 -28.07 0.99 -8.55
C ALA A 97 -29.60 1.07 -8.39
N ALA A 98 -30.13 0.88 -7.17
CA ALA A 98 -31.57 0.94 -6.88
C ALA A 98 -32.14 2.38 -6.70
N ARG A 99 -31.45 3.40 -7.22
CA ARG A 99 -31.98 4.79 -7.30
C ARG A 99 -31.65 5.42 -8.67
N GLY A 100 -32.11 4.77 -9.73
CA GLY A 100 -32.15 5.31 -11.10
C GLY A 100 -33.46 4.92 -11.74
#